data_AF-A0A3R8T0R9-F1
#
_entry.id   AF-A0A3R8T0R9-F1
#
_cell.length_a   1.000
_cell.length_b   1.000
_cell.length_c   1.000
_cell.angle_alpha   90.00
_cell.angle_beta   90.00
_cell.angle_gamma   90.00
#
_symmetry.space_group_name_H-M   'P 1'
#
loop_
_entity.id
_entity.type
_entity.pdbx_description
1 polymer ?
#
loop_
_entity_poly.entity_id
_entity_poly.type
_entity_poly.pdbx_seq_one_letter_code
_entity_poly.pdbx_strand_id
1 'polypeptide(L)'
;MIHQRREFRMQRMDTKFSAMWLALFVCVVAGWIYVDIFSPEARQQRGERQQARELLDEVVASGKPTGFDKIDVGDMLIARFPVGTRKEVVLRAFEGLRGVSIHDDTPGQLVVRYDRGRAMFDVDPRTIRATFSFDDNATLVSVRAVHMKNQ
;
A
#
# COMPACT_ATOMS: atom_id res chain seq x y z
N MET A 1 68.31 -52.97 8.94
CA MET A 1 68.13 -52.34 10.27
C MET A 1 67.40 -51.01 10.05
N ILE A 2 66.07 -50.97 10.30
CA ILE A 2 65.20 -49.82 10.67
C ILE A 2 65.22 -48.60 9.68
N HIS A 3 64.18 -48.04 9.03
CA HIS A 3 62.79 -47.72 9.40
C HIS A 3 61.99 -47.22 8.16
N GLN A 4 60.73 -47.68 8.00
CA GLN A 4 59.49 -46.94 7.66
C GLN A 4 59.50 -45.67 6.75
N ARG A 5 58.68 -45.67 5.68
CA ARG A 5 57.80 -44.53 5.33
C ARG A 5 56.59 -44.90 4.45
N ARG A 6 55.45 -45.08 5.15
CA ARG A 6 54.07 -44.62 4.89
C ARG A 6 53.49 -44.66 3.46
N GLU A 7 52.67 -45.68 3.24
CA GLU A 7 51.46 -45.57 2.43
C GLU A 7 50.45 -44.62 3.11
N PHE A 8 49.82 -43.71 2.34
CA PHE A 8 48.61 -43.01 2.78
C PHE A 8 47.48 -43.32 1.79
N ARG A 9 46.60 -44.23 2.23
CA ARG A 9 45.33 -44.56 1.62
C ARG A 9 44.25 -43.64 2.21
N MET A 10 43.41 -43.10 1.32
CA MET A 10 42.03 -42.64 1.52
C MET A 10 41.71 -41.65 2.64
N GLN A 11 41.07 -40.53 2.28
CA GLN A 11 39.84 -40.16 2.98
C GLN A 11 38.79 -39.59 2.02
N ARG A 12 37.74 -40.41 1.89
CA ARG A 12 36.45 -40.20 1.25
C ARG A 12 35.76 -39.05 1.99
N MET A 13 35.58 -37.89 1.36
CA MET A 13 34.84 -36.78 1.96
C MET A 13 33.34 -37.06 1.94
N ASP A 14 32.78 -37.07 3.14
CA ASP A 14 31.40 -37.38 3.52
C ASP A 14 30.33 -36.51 2.85
N THR A 15 29.40 -37.18 2.19
CA THR A 15 28.13 -36.68 1.62
C THR A 15 27.18 -36.05 2.65
N LYS A 16 27.52 -36.08 3.94
CA LYS A 16 26.67 -35.63 5.04
C LYS A 16 26.66 -34.12 5.23
N PHE A 17 27.67 -33.40 4.72
CA PHE A 17 27.73 -31.94 4.85
C PHE A 17 26.74 -31.19 3.95
N SER A 18 26.32 -31.77 2.82
CA SER A 18 25.41 -31.11 1.88
C SER A 18 23.94 -31.11 2.33
N ALA A 19 23.52 -32.14 3.07
CA ALA A 19 22.13 -32.27 3.50
C ALA A 19 21.76 -31.30 4.65
N MET A 20 22.74 -30.99 5.50
CA MET A 20 22.52 -30.13 6.68
C MET A 20 22.33 -28.65 6.31
N TRP A 21 22.96 -28.19 5.23
CA TRP A 21 22.81 -26.81 4.74
C TRP A 21 21.48 -26.56 4.02
N LEU A 22 20.94 -27.56 3.32
CA LEU A 22 19.64 -27.45 2.63
C LEU A 22 18.46 -27.36 3.61
N ALA A 23 18.48 -28.12 4.71
CA ALA A 23 17.41 -28.10 5.72
C ALA A 23 17.31 -26.75 6.46
N LEU A 24 18.45 -26.11 6.72
CA LEU A 24 18.51 -24.78 7.37
C LEU A 24 17.98 -23.67 6.45
N PHE A 25 18.22 -23.78 5.14
CA PHE A 25 17.76 -22.79 4.16
C PHE A 25 16.23 -22.80 3.98
N VAL A 26 15.62 -24.00 3.97
CA VAL A 26 14.15 -24.13 3.82
C VAL A 26 13.40 -23.56 5.02
N CYS A 27 13.93 -23.71 6.25
CA CYS A 27 13.30 -23.13 7.45
C CYS A 27 13.35 -21.60 7.49
N VAL A 28 14.44 -20.98 7.02
CA VAL A 28 14.57 -19.51 6.97
C VAL A 28 13.65 -18.91 5.91
N VAL A 29 13.54 -19.55 4.74
CA VAL A 29 12.63 -19.08 3.68
C VAL A 29 11.16 -19.31 4.05
N ALA A 30 10.82 -20.43 4.68
CA ALA A 30 9.46 -20.68 5.16
C ALA A 30 9.06 -19.73 6.31
N GLY A 31 9.98 -19.39 7.21
CA GLY A 31 9.75 -18.41 8.27
C GLY A 31 9.49 -16.99 7.73
N TRP A 32 10.22 -16.57 6.70
CA TRP A 32 9.99 -15.28 6.04
C TRP A 32 8.65 -15.24 5.27
N ILE A 33 8.26 -16.34 4.61
CA ILE A 33 6.96 -16.40 3.92
C ILE A 33 5.78 -16.40 4.91
N TYR A 34 5.94 -16.99 6.11
CA TYR A 34 4.87 -17.03 7.11
C TYR A 34 4.62 -15.70 7.82
N VAL A 35 5.67 -14.91 8.05
CA VAL A 35 5.56 -13.61 8.74
C VAL A 35 4.93 -12.53 7.85
N ASP A 36 5.14 -12.56 6.54
CA ASP A 36 4.51 -11.61 5.61
C ASP A 36 2.99 -11.84 5.44
N ILE A 37 2.54 -13.11 5.48
CA ILE A 37 1.11 -13.45 5.31
C ILE A 37 0.28 -13.14 6.56
N PHE A 38 0.90 -13.16 7.76
CA PHE A 38 0.23 -12.96 9.05
C PHE A 38 0.63 -11.67 9.78
N SER A 39 1.36 -10.75 9.14
CA SER A 39 1.68 -9.46 9.76
C SER A 39 0.38 -8.70 10.10
N PRO A 40 0.17 -8.30 11.37
CA PRO A 40 -1.01 -7.53 11.78
C PRO A 40 -1.10 -6.20 11.03
N GLU A 41 0.03 -5.62 10.62
CA GLU A 41 0.10 -4.41 9.81
C GLU A 41 -0.53 -4.61 8.42
N ALA A 42 -0.30 -5.78 7.79
CA ALA A 42 -0.88 -6.09 6.48
C ALA A 42 -2.40 -6.26 6.55
N ARG A 43 -2.95 -6.77 7.67
CA ARG A 43 -4.41 -6.84 7.88
C ARG A 43 -5.01 -5.47 8.09
N GLN A 44 -4.34 -4.63 8.89
CA GLN A 44 -4.80 -3.27 9.14
C GLN A 44 -4.80 -2.43 7.86
N GLN A 45 -3.71 -2.50 7.08
CA GLN A 45 -3.63 -1.83 5.77
C GLN A 45 -4.70 -2.31 4.79
N ARG A 46 -5.00 -3.62 4.74
CA ARG A 46 -6.09 -4.14 3.89
C ARG A 46 -7.44 -3.58 4.31
N GLY A 47 -7.68 -3.50 5.63
CA GLY A 47 -8.88 -2.85 6.17
C GLY A 47 -8.96 -1.38 5.75
N GLU A 48 -7.93 -0.60 6.02
CA GLU A 48 -7.86 0.83 5.67
C GLU A 48 -8.06 1.08 4.17
N ARG A 49 -7.48 0.25 3.30
CA ARG A 49 -7.65 0.32 1.84
C ARG A 49 -9.07 0.00 1.40
N GLN A 50 -9.66 -1.05 1.95
CA GLN A 50 -11.02 -1.42 1.62
C GLN A 50 -12.00 -0.32 2.02
N GLN A 51 -11.78 0.26 3.20
CA GLN A 51 -12.54 1.38 3.72
C GLN A 51 -12.43 2.64 2.84
N ALA A 52 -11.21 2.98 2.39
CA ALA A 52 -10.99 4.10 1.48
C ALA A 52 -11.64 3.86 0.10
N ARG A 53 -11.63 2.62 -0.38
CA ARG A 53 -12.30 2.25 -1.63
C ARG A 53 -13.81 2.38 -1.53
N GLU A 54 -14.41 1.84 -0.46
CA GLU A 54 -15.85 1.96 -0.20
C GLU A 54 -16.28 3.42 -0.11
N LEU A 55 -15.48 4.26 0.57
CA LEU A 55 -15.71 5.71 0.62
C LEU A 55 -15.71 6.34 -0.78
N LEU A 56 -14.71 6.04 -1.62
CA LEU A 56 -14.65 6.59 -2.98
C LEU A 56 -15.84 6.15 -3.82
N ASP A 57 -16.28 4.89 -3.68
CA ASP A 57 -17.48 4.38 -4.34
C ASP A 57 -18.74 5.11 -3.84
N GLU A 58 -18.84 5.41 -2.55
CA GLU A 58 -19.93 6.19 -1.95
C GLU A 58 -19.94 7.63 -2.48
N VAL A 59 -18.79 8.29 -2.56
CA VAL A 59 -18.65 9.64 -3.15
C VAL A 59 -19.09 9.67 -4.61
N VAL A 60 -18.80 8.61 -5.37
CA VAL A 60 -19.26 8.49 -6.76
C VAL A 60 -20.78 8.27 -6.83
N ALA A 61 -21.37 7.58 -5.85
CA ALA A 61 -22.79 7.30 -5.78
C ALA A 61 -23.62 8.49 -5.25
N SER A 62 -23.04 9.35 -4.41
CA SER A 62 -23.75 10.44 -3.71
C SER A 62 -24.18 11.58 -4.63
N GLY A 63 -23.47 11.80 -5.74
CA GLY A 63 -23.80 12.88 -6.66
C GLY A 63 -23.20 12.67 -8.05
N LYS A 64 -23.97 13.02 -9.08
CA LYS A 64 -23.49 13.03 -10.47
C LYS A 64 -23.18 14.47 -10.88
N PRO A 65 -21.89 14.88 -10.91
CA PRO A 65 -21.54 16.21 -11.41
C PRO A 65 -21.95 16.31 -12.88
N THR A 66 -22.71 17.36 -13.24
CA THR A 66 -23.19 17.58 -14.60
C THR A 66 -22.41 18.72 -15.25
N GLY A 67 -21.81 18.48 -16.43
CA GLY A 67 -21.03 19.50 -17.14
C GLY A 67 -19.77 19.93 -16.37
N PHE A 68 -19.72 21.19 -15.95
CA PHE A 68 -18.61 21.80 -15.19
C PHE A 68 -18.85 21.83 -13.67
N ASP A 69 -19.92 21.19 -13.21
CA ASP A 69 -20.28 21.20 -11.81
C ASP A 69 -19.22 20.51 -10.94
N LYS A 70 -18.99 21.08 -9.77
CA LYS A 70 -18.05 20.56 -8.77
C LYS A 70 -18.82 20.36 -7.48
N ILE A 71 -18.98 19.10 -7.11
CA ILE A 71 -19.65 18.74 -5.87
C ILE A 71 -18.59 18.70 -4.77
N ASP A 72 -18.77 19.50 -3.72
CA ASP A 72 -17.95 19.39 -2.52
C ASP A 72 -18.32 18.10 -1.79
N VAL A 73 -17.31 17.27 -1.56
CA VAL A 73 -17.43 15.95 -0.93
C VAL A 73 -16.47 15.86 0.25
N GLY A 74 -15.95 17.00 0.72
CA GLY A 74 -15.03 17.10 1.86
C GLY A 74 -15.61 16.48 3.12
N ASP A 75 -16.89 16.73 3.41
CA ASP A 75 -17.56 16.22 4.61
C ASP A 75 -17.56 14.69 4.68
N MET A 76 -17.73 14.00 3.54
CA MET A 76 -17.66 12.54 3.47
C MET A 76 -16.26 12.03 3.80
N LEU A 77 -15.22 12.74 3.34
CA LEU A 77 -13.84 12.38 3.64
C LEU A 77 -13.46 12.70 5.08
N ILE A 78 -13.93 13.83 5.64
CA ILE A 78 -13.70 14.20 7.05
C ILE A 78 -14.37 13.22 8.00
N ALA A 79 -15.57 12.74 7.66
CA ALA A 79 -16.26 11.71 8.44
C ALA A 79 -15.44 10.42 8.56
N ARG A 80 -14.61 10.12 7.55
CA ARG A 80 -13.76 8.92 7.51
C ARG A 80 -12.36 9.14 8.05
N PHE A 81 -11.79 10.30 7.78
CA PHE A 81 -10.46 10.74 8.19
C PHE A 81 -10.64 12.03 8.99
N PRO A 82 -10.99 11.92 10.29
CA PRO A 82 -11.23 13.11 11.11
C PRO A 82 -9.96 13.93 11.29
N VAL A 83 -10.13 15.21 11.58
CA VAL A 83 -9.05 16.10 12.04
C VAL A 83 -8.32 15.42 13.21
N GLY A 84 -6.99 15.44 13.19
CA GLY A 84 -6.16 14.66 14.12
C GLY A 84 -5.60 13.36 13.53
N THR A 85 -6.05 12.93 12.34
CA THR A 85 -5.53 11.72 11.69
C THR A 85 -4.08 11.93 11.22
N ARG A 86 -3.19 10.97 11.49
CA ARG A 86 -1.79 11.04 11.01
C ARG A 86 -1.71 10.87 9.49
N LYS A 87 -0.80 11.60 8.86
CA LYS A 87 -0.52 11.54 7.41
C LYS A 87 -0.28 10.10 6.91
N GLU A 88 0.47 9.31 7.67
CA GLU A 88 0.78 7.91 7.34
C GLU A 88 -0.45 7.02 7.23
N VAL A 89 -1.50 7.29 8.01
CA VAL A 89 -2.76 6.53 7.98
C VAL A 89 -3.52 6.87 6.70
N VAL A 90 -3.60 8.16 6.36
CA VAL A 90 -4.22 8.61 5.10
C VAL A 90 -3.46 8.03 3.90
N LEU A 91 -2.13 8.11 3.91
CA LEU A 91 -1.29 7.57 2.84
C LEU A 91 -1.53 6.06 2.64
N ARG A 92 -1.45 5.27 3.71
CA ARG A 92 -1.64 3.81 3.65
C ARG A 92 -3.03 3.40 3.15
N ALA A 93 -4.06 4.18 3.50
CA ALA A 93 -5.42 3.93 3.06
C ALA A 93 -5.60 4.08 1.54
N PHE A 94 -4.92 5.05 0.92
CA PHE A 94 -5.04 5.31 -0.51
C PHE A 94 -3.96 4.63 -1.36
N GLU A 95 -2.82 4.26 -0.76
CA GLU A 95 -1.71 3.64 -1.47
C GLU A 95 -2.09 2.27 -2.04
N GLY A 96 -1.74 2.04 -3.30
CA GLY A 96 -2.04 0.79 -4.01
C GLY A 96 -3.49 0.62 -4.45
N LEU A 97 -4.37 1.62 -4.23
CA LEU A 97 -5.72 1.60 -4.79
C LEU A 97 -5.71 1.82 -6.30
N ARG A 98 -6.41 0.95 -7.04
CA ARG A 98 -6.52 1.06 -8.49
C ARG A 98 -7.27 2.35 -8.88
N GLY A 99 -6.70 3.12 -9.79
CA GLY A 99 -7.30 4.37 -10.25
C GLY A 99 -6.97 5.57 -9.34
N VAL A 100 -6.31 5.35 -8.21
CA VAL A 100 -5.82 6.41 -7.33
C VAL A 100 -4.40 6.83 -7.75
N SER A 101 -4.11 8.12 -7.64
CA SER A 101 -2.79 8.72 -7.77
C SER A 101 -2.59 9.67 -6.60
N ILE A 102 -1.45 9.56 -5.95
CA ILE A 102 -1.11 10.34 -4.76
C ILE A 102 0.04 11.26 -5.14
N HIS A 103 -0.11 12.54 -4.85
CA HIS A 103 0.89 13.57 -5.05
C HIS A 103 1.23 14.19 -3.69
N ASP A 104 2.48 14.05 -3.28
CA ASP A 104 3.03 14.55 -2.02
C ASP A 104 4.14 15.59 -2.29
N ASP A 105 3.94 16.39 -3.33
CA ASP A 105 4.97 17.31 -3.86
C ASP A 105 4.99 18.65 -3.10
N THR A 106 3.98 18.90 -2.24
CA THR A 106 3.84 20.15 -1.49
C THR A 106 3.99 19.86 0.01
N PRO A 107 4.92 20.52 0.71
CA PRO A 107 5.08 20.35 2.16
C PRO A 107 3.77 20.59 2.90
N GLY A 108 3.43 19.68 3.81
CA GLY A 108 2.19 19.76 4.61
C GLY A 108 0.91 19.49 3.81
N GLN A 109 0.98 19.03 2.55
CA GLN A 109 -0.21 18.67 1.78
C GLN A 109 -0.06 17.31 1.09
N LEU A 110 -1.14 16.53 1.10
CA LEU A 110 -1.26 15.30 0.33
C LEU A 110 -2.45 15.45 -0.61
N VAL A 111 -2.19 15.37 -1.91
CA VAL A 111 -3.26 15.40 -2.91
C VAL A 111 -3.52 13.98 -3.39
N VAL A 112 -4.74 13.51 -3.16
CA VAL A 112 -5.22 12.21 -3.63
C VAL A 112 -6.18 12.46 -4.78
N ARG A 113 -5.87 11.90 -5.95
CA ARG A 113 -6.70 11.93 -7.14
C ARG A 113 -7.20 10.53 -7.42
N TYR A 114 -8.50 10.35 -7.57
CA TYR A 114 -9.11 9.10 -7.99
C TYR A 114 -9.82 9.30 -9.32
N ASP A 115 -9.33 8.61 -10.35
CA ASP A 115 -9.94 8.59 -11.67
C ASP A 115 -10.67 7.28 -11.89
N ARG A 116 -12.01 7.35 -11.92
CA ARG A 116 -12.87 6.23 -12.28
C ARG A 116 -13.08 6.23 -13.79
N GLY A 117 -12.71 5.13 -14.45
CA GLY A 117 -12.95 4.94 -15.88
C GLY A 117 -11.76 5.18 -16.81
N ARG A 118 -10.54 4.75 -16.45
CA ARG A 118 -9.36 4.75 -17.34
C ARG A 118 -9.42 3.74 -18.52
N ALA A 119 -10.61 3.34 -18.94
CA ALA A 119 -10.79 2.56 -20.16
C ALA A 119 -11.36 3.50 -21.22
N MET A 120 -10.81 3.43 -22.44
CA MET A 120 -11.17 4.15 -23.66
C MET A 120 -12.68 4.07 -24.07
N PHE A 121 -13.52 3.47 -23.23
CA PHE A 121 -14.91 3.10 -23.44
C PHE A 121 -15.84 3.52 -22.28
N ASP A 122 -15.35 4.21 -21.25
CA ASP A 122 -16.22 4.66 -20.16
C ASP A 122 -16.98 5.93 -20.57
N VAL A 123 -18.30 5.85 -20.57
CA VAL A 123 -19.21 6.89 -21.12
C VAL A 123 -19.28 8.13 -20.22
N ASP A 124 -18.77 8.05 -18.98
CA ASP A 124 -18.77 9.15 -18.02
C ASP A 124 -17.52 9.07 -17.10
N PRO A 125 -16.34 9.46 -17.60
CA PRO A 125 -15.13 9.43 -16.79
C PRO A 125 -15.26 10.48 -15.67
N ARG A 126 -14.94 10.09 -14.44
CA ARG A 126 -15.10 10.94 -13.24
C ARG A 126 -13.83 10.99 -12.43
N THR A 127 -13.57 12.15 -11.86
CA THR A 127 -12.40 12.41 -11.03
C THR A 127 -12.81 12.96 -9.68
N ILE A 128 -12.32 12.33 -8.61
CA ILE A 128 -12.35 12.88 -7.27
C ILE A 128 -10.96 13.43 -6.98
N ARG A 129 -10.86 14.69 -6.58
CA ARG A 129 -9.62 15.29 -6.11
C ARG A 129 -9.80 15.70 -4.65
N ALA A 130 -9.08 15.01 -3.76
CA ALA A 130 -8.99 15.33 -2.36
C ALA A 130 -7.61 15.94 -2.04
N THR A 131 -7.62 17.01 -1.26
CA THR A 131 -6.42 17.69 -0.75
C THR A 131 -6.49 17.66 0.77
N PHE A 132 -5.59 16.91 1.38
CA PHE A 132 -5.42 16.80 2.81
C PHE A 132 -4.32 17.76 3.23
N SER A 133 -4.58 18.63 4.20
CA SER A 133 -3.59 19.58 4.74
C SER A 133 -3.20 19.13 6.15
N PHE A 134 -1.90 19.09 6.43
CA PHE A 134 -1.33 18.62 7.68
C PHE A 134 -0.56 19.74 8.39
N ASP A 135 -0.47 19.63 9.70
CA ASP A 135 0.41 20.48 10.52
C ASP A 135 1.86 19.97 10.52
N ASP A 136 2.72 20.66 11.29
CA ASP A 136 4.13 20.29 11.47
C ASP A 136 4.33 18.92 12.13
N ASN A 137 3.31 18.39 12.81
CA ASN A 137 3.30 17.06 13.41
C ASN A 137 2.77 15.98 12.45
N ALA A 138 2.62 16.29 11.17
CA ALA A 138 2.02 15.42 10.16
C ALA A 138 0.59 14.96 10.54
N THR A 139 -0.15 15.83 11.21
CA THR A 139 -1.51 15.59 11.68
C THR A 139 -2.51 16.35 10.82
N LEU A 140 -3.59 15.70 10.41
CA LEU A 140 -4.58 16.26 9.51
C LEU A 140 -5.31 17.44 10.17
N VAL A 141 -5.27 18.60 9.51
CA VAL A 141 -5.92 19.84 9.96
C VAL A 141 -7.17 20.15 9.15
N SER A 142 -7.12 19.89 7.83
CA SER A 142 -8.27 20.12 6.96
C SER A 142 -8.26 19.19 5.75
N VAL A 143 -9.46 18.95 5.22
CA VAL A 143 -9.66 18.21 3.96
C VAL A 143 -10.48 19.09 3.05
N ARG A 144 -10.05 19.20 1.79
CA ARG A 144 -10.86 19.76 0.70
C ARG A 144 -10.99 18.72 -0.39
N ALA A 145 -12.21 18.31 -0.70
CA ALA A 145 -12.44 17.27 -1.69
C ALA A 145 -13.52 17.67 -2.68
N VAL A 146 -13.24 17.49 -3.96
CA VAL A 146 -14.15 17.85 -5.04
C VAL A 146 -14.36 16.66 -5.97
N HIS A 147 -15.62 16.37 -6.25
CA HIS A 147 -16.03 15.40 -7.27
C HIS A 147 -16.41 16.16 -8.54
N MET A 148 -15.73 15.84 -9.64
CA MET A 148 -15.90 16.50 -10.93
C MET A 148 -15.94 15.50 -12.07
N LYS A 149 -16.58 15.90 -13.17
CA LYS A 149 -16.52 15.15 -14.43
C LYS A 149 -15.14 15.31 -15.08
N ASN A 150 -14.56 14.21 -15.53
CA ASN A 150 -13.32 14.22 -16.31
C ASN A 150 -13.64 14.72 -17.72
N GLN A 151 -12.92 15.74 -18.19
CA GLN A 151 -13.12 16.38 -19.49
C GLN A 151 -12.12 15.84 -20.50
#